data_AF-A0A850AEK9-F1
#
_entry.id   AF-A0A850AEK9-F1
#
_cell.length_a   1.000
_cell.length_b   1.000
_cell.length_c   1.000
_cell.angle_alpha   90.00
_cell.angle_beta   90.00
_cell.angle_gamma   90.00
#
_symmetry.space_group_name_H-M   'P 1'
#
loop_
_entity.id
_entity.type
_entity.pdbx_description
1 polymer ?
#
loop_
_entity_poly.entity_id
_entity_poly.type
_entity_poly.pdbx_seq_one_letter_code
_entity_poly.pdbx_strand_id
1 'polypeptide(L)'
;MIRPSSRLPGFYHLPPQQRQDALAAWAALDSEQQAALAGGLDLAAAEQLVENVVGLYALPLAIAPNFLIDGRDYLLPLVIEEPSVVAAMSNAARLARAGGGFHTGSDEPVMIGQMQLLDVPDPDAARDRILAAQAELLAGLQGLHPTIRRLGGGPLGLEVRPLLHT
;
A
#
# COMPACT_ATOMS: atom_id res chain seq x y z
N MET A 1 22.48 -6.15 4.23
CA MET A 1 22.94 -4.75 4.35
C MET A 1 22.32 -4.15 5.60
N ILE A 2 23.11 -3.51 6.45
CA ILE A 2 22.61 -2.75 7.60
C ILE A 2 21.99 -1.47 7.02
N ARG A 3 20.68 -1.26 7.20
CA ARG A 3 20.03 -0.02 6.76
C ARG A 3 20.48 1.14 7.66
N PRO A 4 20.68 2.35 7.12
CA PRO A 4 21.03 3.52 7.91
C PRO A 4 19.90 3.88 8.89
N SER A 5 20.26 4.52 10.00
CA SER A 5 19.31 4.99 11.02
C SER A 5 18.31 5.97 10.44
N SER A 6 17.02 5.84 10.79
CA SER A 6 15.95 6.79 10.44
C SER A 6 15.93 8.02 11.35
N ARG A 7 16.78 8.07 12.39
CA ARG A 7 16.98 9.28 13.20
C ARG A 7 17.75 10.32 12.40
N LEU A 8 17.08 11.41 12.03
CA LEU A 8 17.66 12.56 11.33
C LEU A 8 17.52 13.84 12.20
N PRO A 9 18.42 14.08 13.16
CA PRO A 9 18.36 15.26 14.01
C PRO A 9 18.41 16.56 13.18
N GLY A 10 17.55 17.52 13.50
CA GLY A 10 17.51 18.80 12.79
C GLY A 10 16.95 18.76 11.37
N PHE A 11 16.47 17.62 10.88
CA PHE A 11 15.95 17.47 9.50
C PHE A 11 14.88 18.50 9.13
N TYR A 12 13.97 18.82 10.05
CA TYR A 12 12.91 19.80 9.82
C TYR A 12 13.44 21.25 9.68
N HIS A 13 14.64 21.55 10.20
CA HIS A 13 15.30 22.86 10.03
C HIS A 13 16.02 23.00 8.69
N LEU A 14 16.31 21.89 8.00
CA LEU A 14 17.01 21.93 6.71
C LEU A 14 16.13 22.55 5.62
N PRO A 15 16.70 23.29 4.65
CA PRO A 15 16.01 23.65 3.42
C PRO A 15 15.56 22.41 2.62
N PRO A 16 14.52 22.51 1.76
CA PRO A 16 14.02 21.37 0.98
C PRO A 16 15.09 20.61 0.19
N GLN A 17 16.01 21.30 -0.49
CA GLN A 17 17.09 20.64 -1.24
C GLN A 17 17.98 19.78 -0.34
N GLN A 18 18.40 20.31 0.82
CA GLN A 18 19.23 19.56 1.76
C GLN A 18 18.47 18.36 2.37
N ARG A 19 17.15 18.44 2.50
CA ARG A 19 16.32 17.28 2.89
C ARG A 19 16.30 16.21 1.80
N GLN A 20 16.19 16.62 0.52
CA GLN A 20 16.24 15.71 -0.62
C GLN A 20 17.61 15.04 -0.72
N ASP A 21 18.70 15.78 -0.53
CA ASP A 21 20.06 15.22 -0.55
C ASP A 21 20.27 14.21 0.60
N ALA A 22 19.78 14.54 1.80
CA ALA A 22 19.83 13.62 2.94
C ALA A 22 19.00 12.34 2.69
N LEU A 23 17.82 12.46 2.06
CA LEU A 23 17.00 11.32 1.67
C LEU A 23 17.69 10.47 0.60
N ALA A 24 18.26 11.10 -0.43
CA ALA A 24 18.97 10.42 -1.51
C ALA A 24 20.15 9.61 -0.96
N ALA A 25 20.95 10.19 -0.07
CA ALA A 25 22.03 9.49 0.60
C ALA A 25 21.53 8.35 1.49
N TRP A 26 20.43 8.54 2.23
CA TRP A 26 19.88 7.51 3.12
C TRP A 26 19.32 6.31 2.35
N ALA A 27 18.57 6.56 1.28
CA ALA A 27 17.92 5.53 0.46
C ALA A 27 18.81 5.01 -0.67
N ALA A 28 20.01 5.57 -0.85
CA ALA A 28 20.91 5.31 -1.98
C ALA A 28 20.18 5.50 -3.33
N LEU A 29 19.47 6.62 -3.46
CA LEU A 29 18.72 6.95 -4.66
C LEU A 29 19.67 7.21 -5.83
N ASP A 30 19.31 6.72 -7.01
CA ASP A 30 19.96 7.11 -8.26
C ASP A 30 19.50 8.49 -8.73
N SER A 31 20.12 8.99 -9.80
CA SER A 31 19.82 10.31 -10.37
C SER A 31 18.39 10.44 -10.88
N GLU A 32 17.80 9.36 -11.38
CA GLU A 32 16.42 9.35 -11.89
C GLU A 32 15.42 9.45 -10.72
N GLN A 33 15.65 8.66 -9.67
CA GLN A 33 14.86 8.68 -8.45
C GLN A 33 14.94 10.01 -7.71
N GLN A 34 16.12 10.64 -7.67
CA GLN A 34 16.27 11.97 -7.09
C GLN A 34 15.55 13.04 -7.92
N ALA A 35 15.61 12.95 -9.25
CA ALA A 35 14.87 13.85 -10.15
C ALA A 35 13.35 13.73 -9.96
N ALA A 36 12.84 12.53 -9.68
CA ALA A 36 11.42 12.30 -9.43
C ALA A 36 10.88 13.10 -8.22
N LEU A 37 11.72 13.46 -7.25
CA LEU A 37 11.32 14.29 -6.10
C LEU A 37 10.98 15.75 -6.48
N ALA A 38 11.42 16.22 -7.65
CA ALA A 38 11.21 17.60 -8.11
C ALA A 38 9.93 17.79 -8.93
N GLY A 39 9.48 16.75 -9.65
CA GLY A 39 8.39 16.89 -10.63
C GLY A 39 7.37 15.75 -10.64
N GLY A 40 7.68 14.59 -10.05
CA GLY A 40 6.74 13.46 -9.97
C GLY A 40 6.19 13.01 -11.33
N LEU A 41 4.86 12.96 -11.42
CA LEU A 41 4.10 12.51 -12.58
C LEU A 41 4.04 13.60 -13.67
N ASP A 42 4.30 13.25 -14.93
CA ASP A 42 4.12 14.16 -16.07
C ASP A 42 2.70 14.05 -16.69
N LEU A 43 2.35 15.01 -17.56
CA LEU A 43 1.03 15.04 -18.19
C LEU A 43 0.78 13.83 -19.12
N ALA A 44 1.81 13.34 -19.80
CA ALA A 44 1.67 12.20 -20.71
C ALA A 44 1.34 10.93 -19.92
N ALA A 45 2.01 10.69 -18.80
CA ALA A 45 1.71 9.60 -17.88
C ALA A 45 0.32 9.77 -17.26
N ALA A 46 -0.07 11.00 -16.88
CA ALA A 46 -1.41 11.27 -16.35
C ALA A 46 -2.51 10.93 -17.36
N GLU A 47 -2.33 11.25 -18.65
CA GLU A 47 -3.28 10.86 -19.72
C GLU A 47 -3.44 9.35 -19.90
N GLN A 48 -2.45 8.55 -19.48
CA GLN A 48 -2.56 7.09 -19.48
C GLN A 48 -3.24 6.54 -18.22
N LEU A 49 -3.36 7.35 -17.15
CA LEU A 49 -3.95 6.92 -15.88
C LEU A 49 -5.45 7.14 -15.82
N VAL A 50 -5.95 8.28 -16.33
CA VAL A 50 -7.37 8.66 -16.27
C VAL A 50 -7.78 9.42 -17.53
N GLU A 51 -9.09 9.49 -17.77
CA GLU A 51 -9.65 10.21 -18.91
C GLU A 51 -9.73 11.73 -18.68
N ASN A 52 -9.78 12.51 -19.77
CA ASN A 52 -10.02 13.97 -19.77
C ASN A 52 -9.05 14.79 -18.90
N VAL A 53 -7.77 14.40 -18.87
CA VAL A 53 -6.73 15.15 -18.16
C VAL A 53 -6.53 16.52 -18.79
N VAL A 54 -6.60 17.57 -17.96
CA VAL A 54 -6.35 18.97 -18.37
C VAL A 54 -5.22 19.62 -17.56
N GLY A 55 -4.63 18.88 -16.62
CA GLY A 55 -3.65 19.41 -15.68
C GLY A 55 -3.27 18.40 -14.61
N LEU A 56 -2.33 18.80 -13.76
CA LEU A 56 -1.87 18.05 -12.60
C LEU A 56 -2.27 18.78 -11.31
N TYR A 57 -2.61 18.02 -10.28
CA TYR A 57 -2.81 18.53 -8.93
C TYR A 57 -1.69 18.01 -8.03
N ALA A 58 -1.08 18.90 -7.25
CA ALA A 58 0.05 18.56 -6.39
C ALA A 58 -0.29 18.76 -4.91
N LEU A 59 0.18 17.83 -4.07
CA LEU A 59 0.16 17.92 -2.61
C LEU A 59 1.59 17.85 -2.06
N PRO A 60 1.86 18.46 -0.89
CA PRO A 60 3.17 18.38 -0.27
C PRO A 60 3.58 16.92 0.02
N LEU A 61 4.75 16.52 -0.48
CA LEU A 61 5.43 15.28 -0.11
C LEU A 61 6.45 15.56 1.00
N ALA A 62 6.28 14.90 2.14
CA ALA A 62 7.14 15.02 3.31
C ALA A 62 7.68 13.66 3.76
N ILE A 63 8.75 13.68 4.55
CA ILE A 63 9.33 12.49 5.16
C ILE A 63 9.21 12.59 6.68
N ALA A 64 8.63 11.57 7.32
CA ALA A 64 8.64 11.42 8.77
C ALA A 64 9.80 10.50 9.21
N PRO A 65 10.82 11.03 9.92
CA PRO A 65 11.91 10.23 10.46
C PRO A 65 11.54 9.49 11.76
N ASN A 66 12.51 8.75 12.31
CA ASN A 66 12.54 8.07 13.60
C ASN A 66 11.83 6.72 13.71
N PHE A 67 11.10 6.27 12.68
CA PHE A 67 10.39 5.00 12.72
C PHE A 67 11.37 3.82 12.82
N LEU A 68 11.16 3.01 13.85
CA LEU A 68 11.78 1.71 14.08
C LEU A 68 10.64 0.70 14.12
N ILE A 69 10.55 -0.17 13.12
CA ILE A 69 9.45 -1.14 12.97
C ILE A 69 10.10 -2.52 12.87
N ASP A 70 9.76 -3.42 13.80
CA ASP A 70 10.32 -4.78 13.89
C ASP A 70 11.85 -4.80 13.84
N GLY A 71 12.46 -3.87 14.59
CA GLY A 71 13.91 -3.72 14.68
C GLY A 71 14.57 -3.11 13.44
N ARG A 72 13.79 -2.57 12.49
CA ARG A 72 14.31 -1.98 11.25
C ARG A 72 13.93 -0.50 11.12
N ASP A 73 14.89 0.30 10.69
CA ASP A 73 14.74 1.73 10.46
C ASP A 73 14.01 2.04 9.15
N TYR A 74 13.02 2.93 9.23
CA TYR A 74 12.25 3.44 8.08
C TYR A 74 12.15 4.96 8.09
N LEU A 75 12.31 5.57 6.92
CA LEU A 75 11.81 6.91 6.63
C LEU A 75 10.44 6.75 5.96
N LEU A 76 9.41 7.38 6.52
CA LEU A 76 8.05 7.24 6.00
C LEU A 76 7.68 8.43 5.10
N PRO A 77 7.40 8.22 3.80
CA PRO A 77 6.86 9.26 2.94
C PRO A 77 5.38 9.52 3.25
N LEU A 78 4.99 10.78 3.25
CA LEU A 78 3.65 11.27 3.56
C LEU A 78 3.26 12.32 2.52
N VAL A 79 2.07 12.19 1.93
CA VAL A 79 1.47 13.21 1.05
C VAL A 79 0.25 13.78 1.77
N ILE A 80 0.36 15.01 2.26
CA ILE A 80 -0.63 15.62 3.18
C ILE A 80 -0.51 17.15 3.14
N GLU A 81 -1.62 17.88 3.19
CA GLU A 81 -1.67 19.34 3.26
C GLU A 81 -1.73 19.89 4.69
N GLU A 82 -2.19 19.05 5.65
CA GLU A 82 -2.46 19.47 7.01
C GLU A 82 -1.15 19.77 7.80
N PRO A 83 -1.01 20.98 8.37
CA PRO A 83 0.14 21.33 9.19
C PRO A 83 0.28 20.41 10.41
N SER A 84 1.51 20.25 10.89
CA SER A 84 1.85 19.52 12.11
C SER A 84 1.67 18.00 12.08
N VAL A 85 0.93 17.40 11.13
CA VAL A 85 0.76 15.92 11.03
C VAL A 85 2.12 15.21 10.98
N VAL A 86 2.99 15.61 10.05
CA VAL A 86 4.33 15.02 9.89
C VAL A 86 5.17 15.20 11.16
N ALA A 87 5.09 16.37 11.79
CA ALA A 87 5.84 16.67 13.01
C ALA A 87 5.37 15.82 14.20
N ALA A 88 4.05 15.67 14.36
CA ALA A 88 3.44 14.85 15.40
C ALA A 88 3.83 13.38 15.22
N MET A 89 3.72 12.83 14.00
CA MET A 89 4.14 11.46 13.68
C MET A 89 5.63 11.24 13.99
N SER A 90 6.48 12.17 13.56
CA SER A 90 7.94 12.09 13.76
C SER A 90 8.32 12.12 15.25
N ASN A 91 7.63 12.94 16.05
CA ASN A 91 7.85 13.00 17.50
C ASN A 91 7.32 11.74 18.21
N ALA A 92 6.14 11.25 17.84
CA ALA A 92 5.58 10.02 18.38
C ALA A 92 6.50 8.81 18.09
N ALA A 93 7.00 8.70 16.86
CA ALA A 93 7.96 7.65 16.48
C ALA A 93 9.27 7.75 17.28
N ARG A 94 9.78 8.97 17.50
CA ARG A 94 10.97 9.18 18.36
C ARG A 94 10.75 8.70 19.78
N LEU A 95 9.56 8.96 20.35
CA LEU A 95 9.20 8.50 21.69
C LEU A 95 9.06 6.97 21.74
N ALA A 96 8.32 6.38 20.79
CA ALA A 96 8.15 4.92 20.71
C ALA A 96 9.49 4.19 20.55
N ARG A 97 10.42 4.76 19.78
CA ARG A 97 11.77 4.22 19.60
C ARG A 97 12.54 4.08 20.92
N ALA A 98 12.34 4.98 21.88
CA ALA A 98 12.99 4.87 23.19
C ALA A 98 12.55 3.61 23.96
N GLY A 99 11.37 3.07 23.65
CA GLY A 99 10.84 1.81 24.18
C GLY A 99 11.04 0.58 23.28
N GLY A 100 11.86 0.67 22.22
CA GLY A 100 12.10 -0.44 21.28
C GLY A 100 11.43 -0.31 19.92
N GLY A 101 10.64 0.75 19.70
CA GLY A 101 9.95 1.00 18.43
C GLY A 101 8.56 0.35 18.37
N PHE A 102 8.11 0.09 17.15
CA PHE A 102 6.84 -0.56 16.86
C PHE A 102 7.06 -2.04 16.55
N HIS A 103 6.15 -2.88 17.01
CA HIS A 103 6.07 -4.28 16.63
C HIS A 103 4.81 -4.50 15.79
N THR A 104 4.95 -5.19 14.67
CA THR A 104 3.84 -5.36 13.72
C THR A 104 3.66 -6.81 13.28
N GLY A 105 2.47 -7.11 12.78
CA GLY A 105 2.07 -8.39 12.19
C GLY A 105 0.87 -8.17 11.27
N SER A 106 0.65 -9.08 10.33
CA SER A 106 -0.48 -9.04 9.41
C SER A 106 -0.99 -10.45 9.12
N ASP A 107 -2.27 -10.54 8.78
CA ASP A 107 -2.84 -11.75 8.20
C ASP A 107 -2.34 -11.94 6.76
N GLU A 108 -2.72 -13.05 6.13
CA GLU A 108 -2.43 -13.30 4.71
C GLU A 108 -3.11 -12.24 3.81
N PRO A 109 -2.48 -11.83 2.69
CA PRO A 109 -3.02 -10.82 1.77
C PRO A 109 -4.14 -11.41 0.90
N VAL A 110 -5.24 -11.79 1.53
CA VAL A 110 -6.40 -12.41 0.87
C VAL A 110 -7.39 -11.33 0.43
N MET A 111 -7.72 -11.30 -0.86
CA MET A 111 -8.75 -10.42 -1.41
C MET A 111 -10.06 -11.20 -1.62
N ILE A 112 -11.19 -10.51 -1.43
CA ILE A 112 -12.53 -11.06 -1.67
C ILE A 112 -13.07 -10.44 -2.97
N GLY A 113 -13.35 -11.29 -3.96
CA GLY A 113 -14.18 -10.96 -5.11
C GLY A 113 -15.61 -11.46 -4.88
N GLN A 114 -16.62 -10.65 -5.23
CA GLN A 114 -18.02 -11.01 -5.03
C GLN A 114 -18.73 -11.16 -6.38
N MET A 115 -19.58 -12.19 -6.48
CA MET A 115 -20.50 -12.39 -7.59
C MET A 115 -21.91 -12.45 -7.02
N GLN A 116 -22.78 -11.54 -7.47
CA GLN A 116 -24.18 -11.51 -7.05
C GLN A 116 -25.03 -12.34 -8.00
N LEU A 117 -25.82 -13.26 -7.44
CA LEU A 117 -26.84 -14.00 -8.17
C LEU A 117 -28.20 -13.41 -7.79
N LEU A 118 -28.96 -13.00 -8.79
CA LEU A 118 -30.31 -12.43 -8.64
C LEU A 118 -31.37 -13.44 -9.07
N ASP A 119 -32.62 -13.20 -8.65
CA ASP A 119 -33.79 -13.99 -9.03
C ASP A 119 -33.63 -15.51 -8.80
N VAL A 120 -32.89 -15.88 -7.74
CA VAL A 120 -32.65 -17.27 -7.36
C VAL A 120 -33.87 -17.77 -6.56
N PRO A 121 -34.68 -18.71 -7.11
CA PRO A 121 -35.95 -19.10 -6.45
C PRO A 121 -35.75 -19.79 -5.09
N ASP A 122 -34.63 -20.51 -4.94
CA ASP A 122 -34.23 -21.19 -3.72
C ASP A 122 -32.74 -20.92 -3.43
N PRO A 123 -32.42 -19.84 -2.67
CA PRO A 123 -31.06 -19.46 -2.36
C PRO A 123 -30.29 -20.50 -1.55
N ASP A 124 -30.98 -21.27 -0.69
CA ASP A 124 -30.34 -22.32 0.11
C ASP A 124 -29.94 -23.50 -0.77
N ALA A 125 -30.82 -23.97 -1.65
CA ALA A 125 -30.48 -25.02 -2.61
C ALA A 125 -29.40 -24.55 -3.63
N ALA A 126 -29.37 -23.27 -3.99
CA ALA A 126 -28.30 -22.71 -4.81
C ALA A 126 -26.96 -22.70 -4.06
N ARG A 127 -26.95 -22.26 -2.78
CA ARG A 127 -25.76 -22.31 -1.91
C ARG A 127 -25.18 -23.72 -1.86
N ASP A 128 -26.01 -24.70 -1.55
CA ASP A 128 -25.56 -26.08 -1.35
C ASP A 128 -24.97 -26.66 -2.64
N ARG A 129 -25.58 -26.37 -3.80
CA ARG A 129 -25.04 -26.76 -5.11
C ARG A 129 -23.69 -26.10 -5.42
N ILE A 130 -23.54 -24.81 -5.14
CA ILE A 130 -22.30 -24.08 -5.40
C ILE A 130 -21.17 -24.61 -4.51
N LEU A 131 -21.44 -24.81 -3.22
CA LEU A 131 -20.46 -25.37 -2.28
C LEU A 131 -20.07 -26.82 -2.64
N ALA A 132 -21.03 -27.63 -3.10
CA ALA A 132 -20.74 -28.97 -3.61
C ALA A 132 -19.83 -28.95 -4.85
N ALA A 133 -19.93 -27.93 -5.69
CA ALA A 133 -19.11 -27.73 -6.89
C ALA A 133 -17.80 -26.96 -6.62
N GLN A 134 -17.49 -26.59 -5.37
CA GLN A 134 -16.36 -25.71 -5.03
C GLN A 134 -15.02 -26.16 -5.64
N ALA A 135 -14.68 -27.44 -5.52
CA ALA A 135 -13.40 -27.95 -6.03
C ALA A 135 -13.29 -27.81 -7.56
N GLU A 136 -14.37 -28.09 -8.29
CA GLU A 136 -14.45 -27.94 -9.73
C GLU A 136 -14.34 -26.46 -10.14
N LEU A 137 -15.10 -25.59 -9.47
CA LEU A 137 -15.08 -24.15 -9.71
C LEU A 137 -13.68 -23.58 -9.48
N LEU A 138 -13.04 -23.92 -8.36
CA LEU A 138 -11.69 -23.46 -8.06
C LEU A 138 -10.66 -24.02 -9.06
N ALA A 139 -10.79 -25.29 -9.47
CA ALA A 139 -9.95 -25.89 -10.50
C ALA A 139 -10.11 -25.18 -11.85
N GLY A 140 -11.33 -24.80 -12.22
CA GLY A 140 -11.61 -24.04 -13.45
C GLY A 140 -10.99 -22.63 -13.47
N LEU A 141 -10.76 -22.03 -12.31
CA LEU A 141 -10.05 -20.75 -12.19
C LEU A 141 -8.52 -20.92 -12.25
N GLN A 142 -8.00 -22.14 -12.07
CA GLN A 142 -6.56 -22.40 -12.15
C GLN A 142 -6.08 -22.19 -13.58
N GLY A 143 -5.34 -21.10 -13.79
CA GLY A 143 -4.71 -20.79 -15.09
C GLY A 143 -5.19 -19.49 -15.73
N LEU A 144 -6.25 -18.87 -15.22
CA LEU A 144 -6.71 -17.55 -15.72
C LEU A 144 -5.64 -16.46 -15.54
N HIS A 145 -4.89 -16.52 -14.44
CA HIS A 145 -3.80 -15.58 -14.15
C HIS A 145 -2.49 -16.32 -13.87
N PRO A 146 -1.73 -16.71 -14.90
CA PRO A 146 -0.49 -17.47 -14.74
C PRO A 146 0.56 -16.72 -13.90
N THR A 147 0.57 -15.38 -13.96
CA THR A 147 1.47 -14.54 -13.16
C THR A 147 1.17 -14.64 -11.66
N ILE A 148 -0.10 -14.52 -11.26
CA ILE A 148 -0.50 -14.61 -9.83
C ILE A 148 -0.12 -15.97 -9.27
N ARG A 149 -0.39 -17.04 -10.04
CA ARG A 149 -0.03 -18.41 -9.65
C ARG A 149 1.49 -18.59 -9.50
N ARG A 150 2.28 -18.07 -10.45
CA ARG A 150 3.75 -18.14 -10.39
C ARG A 150 4.30 -17.45 -9.14
N LEU A 151 3.62 -16.40 -8.66
CA LEU A 151 3.99 -15.67 -7.44
C LEU A 151 3.44 -16.31 -6.16
N GLY A 152 2.84 -17.50 -6.23
CA GLY A 152 2.30 -18.23 -5.08
C GLY A 152 0.90 -17.80 -4.63
N GLY A 153 0.24 -16.92 -5.40
CA GLY A 153 -1.14 -16.52 -5.16
C GLY A 153 -2.15 -17.36 -5.95
N GLY A 154 -3.42 -16.97 -5.82
CA GLY A 154 -4.52 -17.59 -6.55
C GLY A 154 -5.79 -17.64 -5.72
N PRO A 155 -6.89 -18.16 -6.29
CA PRO A 155 -8.12 -18.37 -5.54
C PRO A 155 -7.89 -19.43 -4.45
N LEU A 156 -8.17 -19.05 -3.20
CA LEU A 156 -7.96 -19.91 -2.02
C LEU A 156 -9.21 -20.68 -1.62
N GLY A 157 -10.39 -20.13 -1.91
CA GLY A 157 -11.66 -20.69 -1.48
C GLY A 157 -12.83 -19.92 -2.05
N LEU A 158 -14.03 -20.40 -1.74
CA LEU A 158 -15.27 -19.70 -2.03
C LEU A 158 -16.19 -19.77 -0.81
N GLU A 159 -16.92 -18.69 -0.59
CA GLU A 159 -18.02 -18.62 0.36
C GLU A 159 -19.29 -18.26 -0.38
N VAL A 160 -20.43 -18.76 0.10
CA VAL A 160 -21.74 -18.41 -0.44
C VAL A 160 -22.63 -17.93 0.70
N ARG A 161 -23.16 -16.71 0.55
CA ARG A 161 -23.97 -16.04 1.57
C ARG A 161 -25.35 -15.72 1.00
N PRO A 162 -26.41 -16.44 1.42
CA PRO A 162 -27.78 -16.05 1.09
C PRO A 162 -28.11 -14.69 1.70
N LEU A 163 -28.56 -13.76 0.88
CA LEU A 163 -29.05 -12.44 1.33
C LEU A 163 -30.58 -12.48 1.25
N LEU A 164 -31.22 -12.92 2.35
CA LEU A 164 -32.65 -13.23 2.35
C LEU A 164 -33.55 -11.99 2.53
N HIS A 165 -32.97 -10.82 2.80
CA HIS A 165 -33.69 -9.56 3.01
C HIS A 165 -33.05 -8.44 2.19
N THR A 166 -33.68 -8.11 1.07
CA THR A 166 -33.59 -6.83 0.35
C THR A 166 -34.99 -6.40 -0.03
#